data_AF-Q2FBP5-F1
#
_entry.id   AF-Q2FBP5-F1
#
_cell.length_a   1.000
_cell.length_b   1.000
_cell.length_c   1.000
_cell.angle_alpha   90.00
_cell.angle_beta   90.00
_cell.angle_gamma   90.00
#
_symmetry.space_group_name_H-M   'P 1'
#
loop_
_entity.id
_entity.type
_entity.pdbx_description
1 polymer ?
#
loop_
_entity_poly.entity_id
_entity_poly.type
_entity_poly.pdbx_seq_one_letter_code
_entity_poly.pdbx_strand_id
1 'polypeptide(L)'
;HEVATAQHELGIKFAELISAADNVMIYKYVVRNIARKYGKTATFMPKPVFADNGSGMHVHQSLWKAGQPLFFGEGTYANLSQTARWYIGGLLKHAPSFLAFTNPTTNSYKRLVPGFEAPVSLVYSQGNRSAAVRIPLTGPNPKAKRLEFRSGDALANPYIAFSAMLMAGIDGIQNQIDPGDGTDVDLFDLSAEELARISTVPASLNGALEALDRDKDYLLAGGVFTED
;
A
#
# COMPACT_ATOMS: atom_id res chain seq x y z
N HIS A 1 10.17 -1.28 -18.47
CA HIS A 1 9.50 -0.05 -18.95
C HIS A 1 8.15 -0.01 -18.28
N GLU A 2 7.76 1.11 -17.68
CA GLU A 2 6.47 1.34 -17.03
C GLU A 2 5.59 2.28 -17.88
N VAL A 3 4.46 2.77 -17.37
CA VAL A 3 3.49 3.55 -18.15
C VAL A 3 4.03 4.92 -18.57
N ALA A 4 4.63 5.68 -17.64
CA ALA A 4 5.10 7.03 -17.95
C ALA A 4 6.39 7.05 -18.78
N THR A 5 6.64 8.18 -19.45
CA THR A 5 7.85 8.38 -20.24
C THR A 5 9.10 8.23 -19.36
N ALA A 6 10.04 7.38 -19.79
CA ALA A 6 11.26 7.05 -19.06
C ALA A 6 11.05 6.42 -17.65
N GLN A 7 9.86 5.89 -17.38
CA GLN A 7 9.55 5.18 -16.15
C GLN A 7 9.93 3.70 -16.24
N HIS A 8 10.44 3.15 -15.14
CA HIS A 8 10.89 1.76 -15.07
C HIS A 8 10.59 1.16 -13.71
N GLU A 9 10.20 -0.11 -13.70
CA GLU A 9 10.05 -0.95 -12.51
C GLU A 9 10.91 -2.21 -12.68
N LEU A 10 11.52 -2.64 -11.58
CA LEU A 10 12.17 -3.94 -11.47
C LEU A 10 11.65 -4.60 -10.20
N GLY A 11 10.97 -5.74 -10.36
CA GLY A 11 10.50 -6.52 -9.22
C GLY A 11 11.66 -7.09 -8.40
N ILE A 12 11.60 -6.92 -7.09
CA ILE A 12 12.51 -7.56 -6.15
C ILE A 12 11.79 -8.71 -5.43
N LYS A 13 12.54 -9.77 -5.09
CA LYS A 13 11.98 -10.88 -4.31
C LYS A 13 11.61 -10.38 -2.91
N PHE A 14 10.45 -10.81 -2.42
CA PHE A 14 10.01 -10.50 -1.06
C PHE A 14 10.98 -11.06 -0.01
N ALA A 15 10.95 -10.47 1.18
CA ALA A 15 11.69 -10.91 2.35
C ALA A 15 10.87 -10.61 3.61
N GLU A 16 11.37 -11.01 4.78
CA GLU A 16 10.83 -10.56 6.06
C GLU A 16 10.96 -9.03 6.20
N LEU A 17 10.16 -8.42 7.07
CA LEU A 17 9.90 -6.98 7.10
C LEU A 17 11.19 -6.13 7.07
N ILE A 18 12.14 -6.40 7.97
CA ILE A 18 13.38 -5.62 8.07
C ILE A 18 14.23 -5.80 6.81
N SER A 19 14.48 -7.05 6.40
CA SER A 19 15.26 -7.34 5.20
C SER A 19 14.60 -6.80 3.93
N ALA A 20 13.28 -6.75 3.86
CA ALA A 20 12.56 -6.13 2.75
C ALA A 20 12.82 -4.61 2.72
N ALA A 21 12.83 -3.95 3.88
CA ALA A 21 13.16 -2.53 3.98
C ALA A 21 14.63 -2.25 3.61
N ASP A 22 15.57 -3.09 4.07
CA ASP A 22 16.98 -3.05 3.64
C ASP A 22 17.10 -3.14 2.11
N ASN A 23 16.40 -4.11 1.52
CA ASN A 23 16.38 -4.32 0.07
C ASN A 23 15.85 -3.10 -0.69
N VAL A 24 14.84 -2.40 -0.17
CA VAL A 24 14.34 -1.15 -0.77
C VAL A 24 15.40 -0.05 -0.74
N MET A 25 16.13 0.09 0.38
CA MET A 25 17.21 1.08 0.49
C MET A 25 18.35 0.78 -0.47
N ILE A 26 18.77 -0.49 -0.56
CA ILE A 26 19.79 -0.96 -1.51
C ILE A 26 19.31 -0.72 -2.94
N TYR A 27 18.06 -1.07 -3.26
CA TYR A 27 17.48 -0.87 -4.58
C TYR A 27 17.55 0.60 -5.02
N LYS A 28 17.11 1.52 -4.16
CA LYS A 28 17.16 2.97 -4.43
C LYS A 28 18.58 3.47 -4.65
N TYR A 29 19.53 2.98 -3.84
CA TYR A 29 20.94 3.31 -3.96
C TYR A 29 21.54 2.82 -5.29
N VAL A 30 21.32 1.55 -5.63
CA VAL A 30 21.86 0.94 -6.85
C VAL A 30 21.30 1.64 -8.08
N VAL A 31 19.98 1.84 -8.18
CA VAL A 31 19.36 2.51 -9.33
C VAL A 31 19.93 3.91 -9.55
N ARG A 32 20.05 4.72 -8.49
CA ARG A 32 20.62 6.08 -8.59
C ARG A 32 22.08 6.07 -9.05
N ASN A 33 22.89 5.16 -8.51
CA ASN A 33 24.32 5.09 -8.85
C ASN A 33 24.56 4.54 -10.26
N ILE A 34 23.78 3.55 -10.69
CA ILE A 34 23.85 3.06 -12.07
C ILE A 34 23.41 4.14 -13.05
N ALA A 35 22.29 4.83 -12.79
CA ALA A 35 21.89 5.97 -13.62
C ALA A 35 23.00 7.02 -13.72
N ARG A 36 23.61 7.39 -12.58
CA ARG A 36 24.74 8.34 -12.53
C ARG A 36 25.95 7.85 -13.33
N LYS A 37 26.32 6.57 -13.22
CA LYS A 37 27.44 5.97 -13.96
C LYS A 37 27.28 6.12 -15.48
N TYR A 38 26.05 6.10 -15.98
CA TYR A 38 25.73 6.28 -17.40
C TYR A 38 25.31 7.72 -17.76
N GLY A 39 25.69 8.72 -16.94
CA GLY A 39 25.43 10.13 -17.22
C GLY A 39 23.96 10.54 -17.13
N LYS A 40 23.14 9.80 -16.37
CA LYS A 40 21.71 10.07 -16.14
C LYS A 40 21.46 10.38 -14.66
N THR A 41 20.24 10.80 -14.34
CA THR A 41 19.74 10.94 -12.98
C THR A 41 18.43 10.17 -12.82
N ALA A 42 18.29 9.44 -11.72
CA ALA A 42 17.07 8.69 -11.41
C ALA A 42 16.39 9.30 -10.18
N THR A 43 15.06 9.44 -10.25
CA THR A 43 14.24 9.94 -9.16
C THR A 43 13.20 8.89 -8.75
N PHE A 44 12.88 8.90 -7.46
CA PHE A 44 11.83 8.09 -6.85
C PHE A 44 10.66 8.96 -6.36
N MET A 45 10.63 10.23 -6.80
CA MET A 45 9.55 11.16 -6.46
C MET A 45 8.20 10.63 -6.96
N PRO A 46 7.10 10.81 -6.21
CA PRO A 46 5.82 10.17 -6.53
C PRO A 46 5.17 10.74 -7.80
N LYS A 47 5.37 12.04 -8.06
CA LYS A 47 4.84 12.70 -9.27
C LYS A 47 5.87 13.69 -9.81
N PRO A 48 6.86 13.23 -10.59
CA PRO A 48 7.90 14.08 -11.15
C PRO A 48 7.44 14.86 -12.39
N VAL A 49 6.40 14.36 -13.09
CA VAL A 49 5.86 14.94 -14.33
C VAL A 49 4.36 15.16 -14.16
N PHE A 50 3.89 16.36 -14.53
CA PHE A 50 2.47 16.68 -14.54
C PHE A 50 1.76 15.95 -15.69
N ALA A 51 0.54 15.47 -15.44
CA ALA A 51 -0.30 14.76 -16.41
C ALA A 51 0.28 13.47 -17.04
N ASP A 52 1.35 12.90 -16.48
CA ASP A 52 1.86 11.54 -16.80
C ASP A 52 1.81 10.65 -15.54
N ASN A 53 1.94 9.33 -15.65
CA ASN A 53 1.83 8.41 -14.51
C ASN A 53 2.84 8.73 -13.38
N GLY A 54 2.40 8.52 -12.15
CA GLY A 54 3.26 8.67 -10.96
C GLY A 54 4.04 7.40 -10.64
N SER A 55 5.04 7.52 -9.76
CA SER A 55 5.80 6.39 -9.23
C SER A 55 5.28 6.00 -7.85
N GLY A 56 4.75 4.78 -7.73
CA GLY A 56 4.30 4.19 -6.46
C GLY A 56 5.35 3.28 -5.83
N MET A 57 5.04 2.82 -4.62
CA MET A 57 5.71 1.68 -3.99
C MET A 57 4.61 0.71 -3.56
N HIS A 58 4.25 -0.22 -4.45
CA HIS A 58 3.25 -1.23 -4.14
C HIS A 58 3.85 -2.27 -3.19
N VAL A 59 3.19 -2.48 -2.04
CA VAL A 59 3.72 -3.35 -0.99
C VAL A 59 2.86 -4.59 -0.89
N HIS A 60 3.41 -5.70 -1.35
CA HIS A 60 2.81 -7.02 -1.18
C HIS A 60 3.03 -7.53 0.24
N GLN A 61 1.96 -8.00 0.90
CA GLN A 61 2.02 -8.44 2.30
C GLN A 61 1.34 -9.82 2.46
N SER A 62 1.94 -10.66 3.29
CA SER A 62 1.38 -11.95 3.73
C SER A 62 1.93 -12.32 5.10
N LEU A 63 1.08 -12.85 5.98
CA LEU A 63 1.51 -13.42 7.26
C LEU A 63 1.74 -14.93 7.16
N TRP A 64 2.75 -15.39 7.89
CA TRP A 64 3.13 -16.80 7.99
C TRP A 64 3.34 -17.17 9.45
N LYS A 65 2.98 -18.41 9.82
CA LYS A 65 3.22 -18.93 11.17
C LYS A 65 3.71 -20.36 11.06
N ALA A 66 4.84 -20.68 11.70
CA ALA A 66 5.46 -22.00 11.67
C ALA A 66 5.59 -22.58 10.23
N GLY A 67 5.98 -21.74 9.27
CA GLY A 67 6.15 -22.14 7.87
C GLY A 67 4.87 -22.29 7.04
N GLN A 68 3.69 -22.02 7.62
CA GLN A 68 2.40 -22.08 6.93
C GLN A 68 1.87 -20.69 6.59
N PRO A 69 1.37 -20.47 5.36
CA PRO A 69 0.78 -19.20 4.95
C PRO A 69 -0.60 -19.02 5.61
N LEU A 70 -0.89 -17.80 6.09
CA LEU A 70 -2.13 -17.52 6.83
C LEU A 70 -3.21 -16.84 5.98
N PHE A 71 -2.89 -16.36 4.79
CA PHE A 71 -3.78 -15.49 4.00
C PHE A 71 -4.68 -16.22 3.01
N PHE A 72 -4.48 -17.53 2.79
CA PHE A 72 -5.27 -18.32 1.86
C PHE A 72 -6.50 -18.93 2.54
N GLY A 73 -7.67 -18.73 1.93
CA GLY A 73 -8.93 -19.36 2.33
C GLY A 73 -9.71 -19.79 1.10
N GLU A 74 -9.74 -21.09 0.80
CA GLU A 74 -10.40 -21.62 -0.39
C GLU A 74 -11.91 -21.36 -0.37
N GLY A 75 -12.49 -21.04 -1.54
CA GLY A 75 -13.94 -20.87 -1.71
C GLY A 75 -14.50 -19.55 -1.18
N THR A 76 -13.64 -18.64 -0.72
CA THR A 76 -13.99 -17.29 -0.28
C THR A 76 -13.70 -16.26 -1.38
N TYR A 77 -14.20 -15.02 -1.21
CA TYR A 77 -13.85 -13.92 -2.12
C TYR A 77 -12.33 -13.79 -2.28
N ALA A 78 -11.87 -13.82 -3.52
CA ALA A 78 -10.47 -13.79 -3.92
C ALA A 78 -9.56 -14.86 -3.25
N ASN A 79 -10.14 -15.94 -2.71
CA ASN A 79 -9.47 -16.97 -1.91
C ASN A 79 -8.70 -16.42 -0.69
N LEU A 80 -9.29 -15.49 0.05
CA LEU A 80 -8.72 -14.88 1.25
C LEU A 80 -9.24 -15.55 2.53
N SER A 81 -8.33 -15.91 3.43
CA SER A 81 -8.75 -16.33 4.77
C SER A 81 -9.40 -15.19 5.54
N GLN A 82 -10.14 -15.53 6.61
CA GLN A 82 -10.71 -14.52 7.50
C GLN A 82 -9.61 -13.64 8.14
N THR A 83 -8.46 -14.23 8.48
CA THR A 83 -7.28 -13.48 8.96
C THR A 83 -6.83 -12.43 7.94
N ALA A 84 -6.78 -12.79 6.66
CA ALA A 84 -6.43 -11.85 5.60
C ALA A 84 -7.46 -10.73 5.47
N ARG A 85 -8.76 -11.05 5.56
CA ARG A 85 -9.83 -10.04 5.52
C ARG A 85 -9.72 -9.05 6.67
N TRP A 86 -9.55 -9.52 7.90
CA TRP A 86 -9.37 -8.63 9.05
C TRP A 86 -8.11 -7.76 8.95
N TYR A 87 -7.01 -8.33 8.43
CA TYR A 87 -5.80 -7.56 8.15
C TYR A 87 -6.07 -6.43 7.15
N ILE A 88 -6.83 -6.70 6.08
CA ILE A 88 -7.25 -5.69 5.11
C ILE A 88 -8.16 -4.65 5.78
N GLY A 89 -9.08 -5.06 6.67
CA GLY A 89 -9.95 -4.15 7.41
C GLY A 89 -9.15 -3.15 8.25
N GLY A 90 -8.11 -3.62 8.94
CA GLY A 90 -7.16 -2.76 9.64
C GLY A 90 -6.41 -1.80 8.72
N LEU A 91 -5.91 -2.29 7.58
CA LEU A 91 -5.26 -1.42 6.58
C LEU A 91 -6.21 -0.33 6.06
N LEU A 92 -7.46 -0.65 5.73
CA LEU A 92 -8.41 0.32 5.18
C LEU A 92 -8.85 1.34 6.23
N LYS A 93 -9.12 0.88 7.47
CA LYS A 93 -9.49 1.74 8.61
C LYS A 93 -8.40 2.78 8.91
N HIS A 94 -7.15 2.32 9.00
CA HIS A 94 -6.01 3.14 9.43
C HIS A 94 -5.23 3.77 8.27
N ALA A 95 -5.61 3.53 7.02
CA ALA A 95 -4.94 4.16 5.88
C ALA A 95 -4.84 5.69 6.02
N PRO A 96 -5.89 6.43 6.41
CA PRO A 96 -5.78 7.87 6.58
C PRO A 96 -4.62 8.31 7.50
N SER A 97 -4.35 7.59 8.58
CA SER A 97 -3.30 7.90 9.56
C SER A 97 -1.91 7.44 9.09
N PHE A 98 -1.72 6.16 8.74
CA PHE A 98 -0.38 5.69 8.34
C PHE A 98 0.09 6.23 6.98
N LEU A 99 -0.77 6.86 6.17
CA LEU A 99 -0.34 7.60 4.98
C LEU A 99 0.64 8.73 5.31
N ALA A 100 0.66 9.22 6.55
CA ALA A 100 1.72 10.11 7.04
C ALA A 100 3.12 9.47 6.94
N PHE A 101 3.22 8.14 7.01
CA PHE A 101 4.47 7.38 6.90
C PHE A 101 4.70 6.75 5.52
N THR A 102 3.64 6.28 4.86
CA THR A 102 3.74 5.62 3.54
C THR A 102 3.70 6.61 2.37
N ASN A 103 3.25 7.84 2.60
CA ASN A 103 3.18 8.96 1.65
C ASN A 103 3.62 10.27 2.34
N PRO A 104 4.89 10.38 2.80
CA PRO A 104 5.28 11.38 3.80
C PRO A 104 5.64 12.76 3.22
N THR A 105 5.31 13.04 1.96
CA THR A 105 5.71 14.29 1.29
C THR A 105 4.55 14.98 0.63
N THR A 106 4.63 16.30 0.45
CA THR A 106 3.60 17.03 -0.32
C THR A 106 3.49 16.55 -1.77
N ASN A 107 4.58 16.02 -2.35
CA ASN A 107 4.57 15.46 -3.71
C ASN A 107 3.82 14.12 -3.80
N SER A 108 3.76 13.35 -2.71
CA SER A 108 2.93 12.13 -2.60
C SER A 108 1.48 12.40 -2.96
N TYR A 109 0.92 13.49 -2.45
CA TYR A 109 -0.47 13.89 -2.69
C TYR A 109 -0.69 14.57 -4.06
N LYS A 110 0.37 14.74 -4.86
CA LYS A 110 0.23 15.05 -6.29
C LYS A 110 0.11 13.80 -7.14
N ARG A 111 0.50 12.63 -6.60
CA ARG A 111 0.23 11.31 -7.20
C ARG A 111 -1.18 10.83 -6.84
N LEU A 112 -1.60 10.98 -5.59
CA LEU A 112 -2.91 10.54 -5.07
C LEU A 112 -4.05 11.46 -5.53
N VAL A 113 -4.25 11.53 -6.84
CA VAL A 113 -5.37 12.24 -7.48
C VAL A 113 -6.10 11.28 -8.42
N PRO A 114 -7.42 11.42 -8.63
CA PRO A 114 -8.17 10.60 -9.58
C PRO A 114 -7.55 10.63 -11.00
N GLY A 115 -7.65 9.51 -11.73
CA GLY A 115 -7.38 9.45 -13.18
C GLY A 115 -6.02 8.91 -13.65
N PHE A 116 -5.09 8.55 -12.76
CA PHE A 116 -3.73 8.07 -13.15
C PHE A 116 -3.31 6.75 -12.47
N GLU A 117 -4.22 5.77 -12.37
CA GLU A 117 -4.01 4.50 -11.63
C GLU A 117 -3.58 4.66 -10.15
N ALA A 118 -3.69 5.87 -9.58
CA ALA A 118 -3.37 6.15 -8.19
C ALA A 118 -4.58 5.85 -7.31
N PRO A 119 -4.46 4.94 -6.33
CA PRO A 119 -5.60 4.44 -5.58
C PRO A 119 -5.94 5.39 -4.44
N VAL A 120 -7.01 6.16 -4.63
CA VAL A 120 -7.56 7.08 -3.63
C VAL A 120 -8.70 6.47 -2.83
N SER A 121 -9.34 5.42 -3.35
CA SER A 121 -10.51 4.79 -2.74
C SER A 121 -10.09 3.69 -1.77
N LEU A 122 -10.55 3.80 -0.52
CA LEU A 122 -10.29 2.85 0.57
C LEU A 122 -11.19 1.62 0.45
N VAL A 123 -10.97 0.88 -0.63
CA VAL A 123 -11.62 -0.40 -0.91
C VAL A 123 -10.58 -1.46 -1.22
N TYR A 124 -11.00 -2.72 -1.19
CA TYR A 124 -10.19 -3.82 -1.67
C TYR A 124 -10.89 -4.57 -2.82
N SER A 125 -10.09 -5.10 -3.74
CA SER A 125 -10.59 -5.72 -4.96
C SER A 125 -9.64 -6.76 -5.54
N GLN A 126 -10.16 -7.79 -6.19
CA GLN A 126 -9.38 -8.73 -6.96
C GLN A 126 -9.06 -8.14 -8.35
N GLY A 127 -7.77 -7.99 -8.67
CA GLY A 127 -7.35 -7.56 -9.99
C GLY A 127 -7.53 -6.06 -10.31
N ASN A 128 -8.47 -5.34 -9.68
CA ASN A 128 -8.68 -3.91 -9.91
C ASN A 128 -7.48 -3.07 -9.43
N ARG A 129 -6.97 -2.20 -10.29
CA ARG A 129 -5.79 -1.36 -10.04
C ARG A 129 -6.12 -0.03 -9.35
N SER A 130 -7.39 0.37 -9.31
CA SER A 130 -7.87 1.60 -8.69
C SER A 130 -8.13 1.48 -7.18
N ALA A 131 -8.21 0.26 -6.65
CA ALA A 131 -8.38 -0.03 -5.23
C ALA A 131 -7.10 0.22 -4.41
N ALA A 132 -7.24 0.74 -3.18
CA ALA A 132 -6.11 0.89 -2.25
C ALA A 132 -5.44 -0.45 -1.93
N VAL A 133 -6.24 -1.51 -1.79
CA VAL A 133 -5.75 -2.88 -1.61
C VAL A 133 -6.17 -3.75 -2.78
N ARG A 134 -5.20 -4.19 -3.59
CA ARG A 134 -5.45 -5.17 -4.65
C ARG A 134 -5.12 -6.58 -4.17
N ILE A 135 -5.91 -7.55 -4.57
CA ILE A 135 -5.61 -8.98 -4.41
C ILE A 135 -5.11 -9.52 -5.75
N PRO A 136 -3.81 -9.83 -5.90
CA PRO A 136 -3.29 -10.38 -7.15
C PRO A 136 -3.91 -11.74 -7.49
N LEU A 137 -4.10 -11.99 -8.79
CA LEU A 137 -4.50 -13.29 -9.31
C LEU A 137 -3.32 -14.27 -9.21
N THR A 138 -3.38 -15.18 -8.24
CA THR A 138 -2.29 -16.13 -7.93
C THR A 138 -2.69 -17.59 -8.09
N GLY A 139 -3.91 -17.85 -8.58
CA GLY A 139 -4.48 -19.19 -8.64
C GLY A 139 -4.67 -19.82 -7.24
N PRO A 140 -4.72 -21.16 -7.16
CA PRO A 140 -5.04 -21.88 -5.94
C PRO A 140 -3.84 -22.10 -5.00
N ASN A 141 -2.62 -21.66 -5.36
CA ASN A 141 -1.43 -21.89 -4.54
C ASN A 141 -1.47 -21.06 -3.23
N PRO A 142 -1.59 -21.68 -2.04
CA PRO A 142 -1.68 -20.95 -0.78
C PRO A 142 -0.46 -20.09 -0.50
N LYS A 143 0.74 -20.54 -0.92
CA LYS A 143 2.01 -19.86 -0.68
C LYS A 143 2.18 -18.58 -1.50
N ALA A 144 1.40 -18.43 -2.58
CA ALA A 144 1.43 -17.23 -3.41
C ALA A 144 0.41 -16.17 -2.96
N LYS A 145 -0.55 -16.54 -2.10
CA LYS A 145 -1.63 -15.65 -1.67
C LYS A 145 -1.11 -14.52 -0.80
N ARG A 146 -1.46 -13.30 -1.19
CA ARG A 146 -1.03 -12.04 -0.58
C ARG A 146 -1.99 -10.93 -0.96
N LEU A 147 -1.96 -9.84 -0.21
CA LEU A 147 -2.54 -8.57 -0.62
C LEU A 147 -1.46 -7.66 -1.20
N GLU A 148 -1.85 -6.59 -1.88
CA GLU A 148 -0.97 -5.52 -2.36
C GLU A 148 -1.57 -4.17 -1.94
N PHE A 149 -0.89 -3.45 -1.05
CA PHE A 149 -1.24 -2.07 -0.73
C PHE A 149 -0.58 -1.12 -1.74
N ARG A 150 -1.37 -0.28 -2.42
CA ARG A 150 -0.95 0.44 -3.63
C ARG A 150 -0.79 1.95 -3.46
N SER A 151 -1.31 2.53 -2.37
CA SER A 151 -1.31 3.98 -2.16
C SER A 151 0.08 4.54 -1.81
N GLY A 152 0.94 3.73 -1.18
CA GLY A 152 2.30 4.11 -0.79
C GLY A 152 3.22 4.56 -1.93
N ASP A 153 4.28 5.30 -1.58
CA ASP A 153 5.31 5.73 -2.53
C ASP A 153 6.74 5.59 -1.98
N ALA A 154 7.71 5.66 -2.89
CA ALA A 154 9.10 5.35 -2.61
C ALA A 154 9.88 6.50 -1.93
N LEU A 155 9.24 7.63 -1.59
CA LEU A 155 9.84 8.62 -0.68
C LEU A 155 9.64 8.27 0.79
N ALA A 156 8.76 7.32 1.10
CA ALA A 156 8.65 6.73 2.42
C ALA A 156 9.98 6.19 2.94
N ASN A 157 10.16 6.27 4.26
CA ASN A 157 11.14 5.45 4.96
C ASN A 157 10.55 4.02 5.03
N PRO A 158 11.13 3.02 4.34
CA PRO A 158 10.51 1.70 4.24
C PRO A 158 10.42 0.99 5.59
N TYR A 159 11.34 1.22 6.52
CA TYR A 159 11.28 0.63 7.86
C TYR A 159 10.02 1.10 8.60
N ILE A 160 9.77 2.41 8.60
CA ILE A 160 8.61 3.02 9.27
C ILE A 160 7.32 2.66 8.55
N ALA A 161 7.31 2.78 7.22
CA ALA A 161 6.14 2.48 6.40
C ALA A 161 5.68 1.02 6.54
N PHE A 162 6.61 0.06 6.51
CA PHE A 162 6.27 -1.35 6.62
C PHE A 162 5.80 -1.71 8.03
N SER A 163 6.43 -1.15 9.07
CA SER A 163 5.97 -1.31 10.44
C SER A 163 4.58 -0.74 10.64
N ALA A 164 4.29 0.47 10.15
CA ALA A 164 2.98 1.10 10.30
C ALA A 164 1.86 0.29 9.61
N MET A 165 2.12 -0.24 8.41
CA MET A 165 1.18 -1.13 7.72
C MET A 165 0.98 -2.45 8.47
N LEU A 166 2.06 -3.04 9.03
CA LEU A 166 1.95 -4.25 9.84
C LEU A 166 1.11 -3.99 11.09
N MET A 167 1.37 -2.91 11.82
CA MET A 167 0.61 -2.54 13.02
C MET A 167 -0.88 -2.36 12.69
N ALA A 168 -1.21 -1.64 11.60
CA ALA A 168 -2.59 -1.48 11.15
C ALA A 168 -3.26 -2.83 10.85
N GLY A 169 -2.58 -3.73 10.15
CA GLY A 169 -3.11 -5.06 9.84
C GLY A 169 -3.26 -5.96 11.06
N ILE A 170 -2.35 -5.87 12.03
CA ILE A 170 -2.45 -6.61 13.30
C ILE A 170 -3.61 -6.09 14.15
N ASP A 171 -3.81 -4.77 14.24
CA ASP A 171 -5.00 -4.18 14.90
C ASP A 171 -6.29 -4.69 14.25
N GLY A 172 -6.31 -4.70 12.91
CA GLY A 172 -7.36 -5.31 12.10
C GLY A 172 -7.74 -6.71 12.56
N ILE A 173 -6.74 -7.59 12.72
CA ILE A 173 -6.93 -8.97 13.17
C ILE A 173 -7.42 -9.02 14.63
N GLN A 174 -6.82 -8.25 15.54
CA GLN A 174 -7.14 -8.28 16.96
C GLN A 174 -8.57 -7.80 17.23
N ASN A 175 -8.99 -6.75 16.53
CA ASN A 175 -10.31 -6.14 16.68
C ASN A 175 -11.34 -6.69 15.67
N GLN A 176 -10.97 -7.70 14.88
CA GLN A 176 -11.83 -8.34 13.87
C GLN A 176 -12.50 -7.34 12.92
N ILE A 177 -11.76 -6.32 12.50
CA ILE A 177 -12.28 -5.21 11.67
C ILE A 177 -12.66 -5.76 10.29
N ASP A 178 -13.95 -5.69 9.95
CA ASP A 178 -14.45 -6.13 8.65
C ASP A 178 -14.13 -5.08 7.58
N PRO A 179 -13.41 -5.43 6.49
CA PRO A 179 -13.19 -4.52 5.36
C PRO A 179 -14.44 -4.27 4.51
N GLY A 180 -15.57 -4.92 4.84
CA GLY A 180 -16.76 -4.95 4.01
C GLY A 180 -16.64 -5.97 2.87
N ASP A 181 -17.52 -5.83 1.89
CA ASP A 181 -17.49 -6.66 0.69
C ASP A 181 -16.43 -6.13 -0.30
N GLY A 182 -15.76 -7.07 -0.98
CA GLY A 182 -14.84 -6.71 -2.06
C GLY A 182 -15.60 -6.17 -3.26
N THR A 183 -15.05 -5.15 -3.92
CA THR A 183 -15.67 -4.56 -5.14
C THR A 183 -14.90 -4.99 -6.37
N ASP A 184 -15.50 -5.78 -7.25
CA ASP A 184 -14.91 -6.11 -8.56
C ASP A 184 -15.30 -5.10 -9.66
N VAL A 185 -16.06 -4.06 -9.30
CA VAL A 185 -16.45 -3.00 -10.23
C VAL A 185 -15.26 -2.07 -10.44
N ASP A 186 -15.01 -1.67 -11.68
CA ASP A 186 -14.08 -0.58 -11.95
C ASP A 186 -14.62 0.70 -11.29
N LEU A 187 -13.82 1.32 -10.43
CA LEU A 187 -14.24 2.52 -9.72
C LEU A 187 -14.48 3.69 -10.69
N PHE A 188 -13.92 3.64 -11.90
CA PHE A 188 -14.20 4.61 -12.95
C PHE A 188 -15.61 4.49 -13.54
N ASP A 189 -16.27 3.34 -13.39
CA ASP A 189 -17.61 3.08 -13.92
C ASP A 189 -18.72 3.39 -12.90
N LEU A 190 -18.36 3.73 -11.66
CA LEU A 190 -19.31 4.08 -10.61
C LEU A 190 -19.89 5.48 -10.82
N SER A 191 -21.17 5.65 -10.50
CA SER A 191 -21.81 6.97 -10.47
C SER A 191 -21.19 7.87 -9.39
N ALA A 192 -21.35 9.18 -9.53
CA ALA A 192 -20.88 10.14 -8.53
C ALA A 192 -21.48 9.90 -7.13
N GLU A 193 -22.72 9.41 -7.07
CA GLU A 193 -23.38 9.08 -5.80
C GLU A 193 -22.78 7.84 -5.14
N GLU A 194 -22.44 6.81 -5.92
CA GLU A 194 -21.76 5.60 -5.42
C GLU A 194 -20.34 5.93 -4.96
N LEU A 195 -19.61 6.74 -5.72
CA LEU A 195 -18.26 7.20 -5.36
C LEU A 195 -18.26 8.01 -4.06
N ALA A 196 -19.28 8.85 -3.83
CA ALA A 196 -19.39 9.65 -2.60
C ALA A 196 -19.59 8.80 -1.33
N ARG A 197 -20.03 7.54 -1.46
CA ARG A 197 -20.17 6.60 -0.33
C ARG A 197 -18.87 5.85 -0.02
N ILE A 198 -17.88 5.94 -0.91
CA ILE A 198 -16.58 5.29 -0.73
C ILE A 198 -15.66 6.23 0.02
N SER A 199 -15.13 5.75 1.15
CA SER A 199 -14.12 6.50 1.91
C SER A 199 -12.85 6.65 1.06
N THR A 200 -12.24 7.83 1.12
CA THR A 200 -11.01 8.13 0.37
C THR A 200 -9.85 8.46 1.29
N VAL A 201 -8.64 8.30 0.77
CA VAL A 201 -7.42 8.79 1.41
C VAL A 201 -7.42 10.32 1.58
N PRO A 202 -6.65 10.88 2.54
CA PRO A 202 -6.47 12.31 2.67
C PRO A 202 -5.91 12.94 1.37
N ALA A 203 -6.41 14.13 1.02
CA ALA A 203 -5.99 14.86 -0.18
C ALA A 203 -4.67 15.64 0.00
N SER A 204 -4.08 15.64 1.20
CA SER A 204 -2.84 16.36 1.50
C SER A 204 -2.06 15.73 2.65
N LEU A 205 -0.77 16.06 2.74
CA LEU A 205 0.09 15.64 3.85
C LEU A 205 -0.44 16.15 5.18
N ASN A 206 -0.94 17.39 5.23
CA ASN A 206 -1.53 17.94 6.44
C ASN A 206 -2.76 17.12 6.88
N GLY A 207 -3.63 16.74 5.95
CA GLY A 207 -4.78 15.89 6.26
C GLY A 207 -4.40 14.50 6.78
N ALA A 208 -3.29 13.92 6.30
CA ALA A 208 -2.78 12.66 6.84
C ALA A 208 -2.15 12.82 8.23
N LEU A 209 -1.45 13.93 8.49
CA LEU A 209 -0.92 14.24 9.83
C LEU A 209 -2.05 14.48 10.85
N GLU A 210 -3.11 15.19 10.47
CA GLU A 210 -4.31 15.37 11.29
C GLU A 210 -5.06 14.05 11.52
N ALA A 211 -5.04 13.13 10.54
CA ALA A 211 -5.59 11.80 10.73
C ALA A 211 -4.73 10.97 11.69
N LEU A 212 -3.39 11.04 11.56
CA LEU A 212 -2.45 10.38 12.47
C LEU A 212 -2.64 10.85 13.92
N ASP A 213 -2.76 12.16 14.15
CA ASP A 213 -2.94 12.69 15.52
C ASP A 213 -4.23 12.16 16.19
N ARG A 214 -5.26 11.92 15.39
CA ARG A 214 -6.56 11.37 15.85
C ARG A 214 -6.60 9.85 15.96
N ASP A 215 -5.68 9.15 15.31
CA ASP A 215 -5.66 7.69 15.16
C ASP A 215 -4.22 7.19 15.10
N LYS A 216 -3.58 7.08 16.26
CA LYS A 216 -2.21 6.57 16.42
C LYS A 216 -2.07 5.44 17.44
N ASP A 217 -3.08 5.17 18.25
CA ASP A 217 -3.01 4.18 19.34
C ASP A 217 -2.61 2.78 18.86
N TYR A 218 -3.08 2.39 17.67
CA TYR A 218 -2.72 1.11 17.06
C TYR A 218 -1.21 0.98 16.76
N LEU A 219 -0.51 2.10 16.55
CA LEU A 219 0.94 2.12 16.33
C LEU A 219 1.72 1.93 17.62
N LEU A 220 1.17 2.42 18.74
CA LEU A 220 1.81 2.39 20.06
C LEU A 220 1.76 0.99 20.71
N ALA A 221 0.93 0.09 20.18
CA ALA A 221 0.78 -1.26 20.70
C ALA A 221 2.13 -2.00 20.74
N GLY A 222 2.46 -2.55 21.91
CA GLY A 222 3.72 -3.28 22.12
C GLY A 222 4.99 -2.40 22.10
N GLY A 223 4.86 -1.08 22.10
CA GLY A 223 6.00 -0.15 22.06
C GLY A 223 6.77 -0.18 20.73
N VAL A 224 6.09 -0.56 19.63
CA VAL A 224 6.69 -0.57 18.28
C VAL A 224 6.95 0.85 17.79
N PHE A 225 5.96 1.73 18.01
CA PHE A 225 6.11 3.18 17.92
C PHE A 225 5.98 3.77 19.31
N THR A 226 6.59 4.94 19.50
CA THR A 226 6.50 5.74 20.72
C THR A 226 5.91 7.11 20.40
N GLU A 227 5.49 7.84 21.44
CA GLU A 227 4.87 9.16 21.31
C GLU A 227 5.87 10.30 21.02
N ASP A 228 7.16 10.10 21.30
CA ASP A 228 8.24 11.06 21.04
C ASP A 228 8.68 11.09 19.56
#